data_AF-A0A4R7JNC4-F1
#
_entry.id   AF-A0A4R7JNC4-F1
#
_cell.length_a   1.000
_cell.length_b   1.000
_cell.length_c   1.000
_cell.angle_alpha   90.00
_cell.angle_beta   90.00
_cell.angle_gamma   90.00
#
_symmetry.space_group_name_H-M   'P 1'
#
loop_
_entity.id
_entity.type
_entity.pdbx_description
1 polymer ?
#
loop_
_entity_poly.entity_id
_entity_poly.type
_entity_poly.pdbx_seq_one_letter_code
_entity_poly.pdbx_strand_id
1 'polypeptide(L)'
;MSFDSEDYDDSKLQILTLAMAVARRRPGLRVNAEAPGWVPTKMGFANGPHAPDDLRAGYQTQVWLTEGTEPGSRGTGGFFFHREPEDDVHASVGDTRAQDALLDAYARRTGVTLR
;
A
#
# COMPACT_ATOMS: atom_id res chain seq x y z
N MET A 1 -13.61 -4.97 -11.17
CA MET A 1 -13.10 -5.34 -9.84
C MET A 1 -14.29 -5.41 -8.91
N SER A 2 -14.53 -6.57 -8.29
CA SER A 2 -15.51 -6.69 -7.20
C SER A 2 -14.80 -6.31 -5.91
N PHE A 3 -15.42 -5.48 -5.05
CA PHE A 3 -14.83 -5.07 -3.76
C PHE A 3 -15.40 -5.88 -2.58
N ASP A 4 -16.06 -7.00 -2.90
CA ASP A 4 -16.76 -7.86 -1.94
C ASP A 4 -16.00 -9.17 -1.65
N SER A 5 -14.78 -9.34 -2.17
CA SER A 5 -13.96 -10.53 -1.94
C SER A 5 -13.25 -10.51 -0.59
N GLU A 6 -13.21 -11.67 0.07
CA GLU A 6 -12.59 -11.90 1.38
C GLU A 6 -11.17 -12.49 1.29
N ASP A 7 -10.51 -12.37 0.12
CA ASP A 7 -9.15 -12.89 -0.08
C ASP A 7 -8.08 -11.89 0.35
N TYR A 8 -6.98 -12.40 0.90
CA TYR A 8 -5.85 -11.61 1.38
C TYR A 8 -5.27 -10.74 0.27
N ASP A 9 -5.08 -11.31 -0.92
CA ASP A 9 -4.46 -10.61 -2.06
C ASP A 9 -5.31 -9.43 -2.55
N ASP A 10 -6.64 -9.63 -2.63
CA ASP A 10 -7.57 -8.55 -2.96
C ASP A 10 -7.55 -7.44 -1.91
N SER A 11 -7.43 -7.78 -0.63
CA SER A 11 -7.27 -6.78 0.43
C SER A 11 -6.01 -5.93 0.24
N LYS A 12 -4.90 -6.52 -0.24
CA LYS A 12 -3.64 -5.80 -0.49
C LYS A 12 -3.74 -4.91 -1.72
N LEU A 13 -4.34 -5.41 -2.79
CA LEU A 13 -4.62 -4.61 -3.98
C LEU A 13 -5.50 -3.39 -3.64
N GLN A 14 -6.52 -3.58 -2.80
CA GLN A 14 -7.38 -2.48 -2.35
C GLN A 14 -6.63 -1.47 -1.48
N ILE A 15 -5.76 -1.90 -0.56
CA ILE A 15 -4.93 -0.99 0.26
C ILE A 15 -4.01 -0.13 -0.63
N LEU A 16 -3.36 -0.75 -1.61
CA LEU A 16 -2.49 -0.04 -2.54
C LEU A 16 -3.30 0.96 -3.40
N THR A 17 -4.44 0.52 -3.94
CA THR A 17 -5.35 1.39 -4.71
C THR A 17 -5.87 2.56 -3.85
N LEU A 18 -6.18 2.33 -2.58
CA LEU A 18 -6.58 3.36 -1.62
C LEU A 18 -5.46 4.38 -1.41
N ALA A 19 -4.22 3.93 -1.19
CA ALA A 19 -3.08 4.82 -1.00
C ALA A 19 -2.89 5.75 -2.21
N MET A 20 -2.99 5.23 -3.44
CA MET A 20 -2.89 6.02 -4.67
C MET A 20 -4.05 7.00 -4.83
N ALA A 21 -5.27 6.58 -4.47
CA ALA A 21 -6.44 7.44 -4.49
C ALA A 21 -6.31 8.63 -3.51
N VAL A 22 -5.80 8.37 -2.30
CA VAL A 22 -5.56 9.41 -1.28
C VAL A 22 -4.44 10.34 -1.72
N ALA A 23 -3.32 9.82 -2.23
CA ALA A 23 -2.21 10.63 -2.75
C ALA A 23 -2.69 11.59 -3.85
N ARG A 24 -3.51 11.09 -4.80
CA ARG A 24 -4.12 11.91 -5.87
C ARG A 24 -5.05 12.99 -5.31
N ARG A 25 -5.95 12.65 -4.38
CA ARG A 25 -6.96 13.58 -3.86
C ARG A 25 -6.41 14.58 -2.84
N ARG A 26 -5.26 14.28 -2.22
CA ARG A 26 -4.65 15.09 -1.16
C ARG A 26 -3.19 15.43 -1.47
N PRO A 27 -2.92 16.28 -2.48
CA PRO A 27 -1.56 16.56 -2.96
C PRO A 27 -0.63 17.21 -1.91
N GLY A 28 -1.18 17.75 -0.81
CA GLY A 28 -0.40 18.27 0.32
C GLY A 28 0.01 17.21 1.35
N LEU A 29 -0.40 15.95 1.20
CA LEU A 29 -0.05 14.86 2.09
C LEU A 29 0.94 13.90 1.42
N ARG A 30 1.91 13.42 2.19
CA ARG A 30 2.79 12.32 1.79
C ARG A 30 2.08 11.01 2.09
N VAL A 31 1.62 10.34 1.04
CA VAL A 31 0.93 9.05 1.13
C VAL A 31 1.60 8.08 0.17
N ASN A 32 2.23 7.06 0.72
CA ASN A 32 2.93 6.03 -0.02
C ASN A 32 2.53 4.67 0.55
N ALA A 33 2.69 3.62 -0.24
CA ALA A 33 2.52 2.23 0.18
C ALA A 33 3.87 1.51 0.10
N GLU A 34 4.00 0.40 0.82
CA GLU A 34 5.21 -0.43 0.76
C GLU A 34 4.87 -1.90 0.96
N ALA A 35 5.73 -2.77 0.43
CA ALA A 35 5.74 -4.20 0.71
C ALA A 35 6.94 -4.52 1.62
N PRO A 36 6.73 -5.09 2.81
CA PRO A 36 7.81 -5.36 3.76
C PRO A 36 8.60 -6.63 3.44
N GLY A 37 8.21 -7.39 2.41
CA GLY A 37 8.76 -8.71 2.11
C GLY A 37 8.20 -9.84 3.00
N TRP A 38 8.73 -11.04 2.80
CA TRP A 38 8.40 -12.24 3.57
C TRP A 38 9.32 -12.36 4.79
N VAL A 39 9.03 -11.55 5.80
CA VAL A 39 9.85 -11.39 7.01
C VAL A 39 9.38 -12.25 8.19
N PRO A 40 10.27 -12.65 9.12
CA PRO A 40 10.00 -13.60 10.21
C PRO A 40 9.14 -13.00 11.33
N THR A 41 7.87 -12.75 11.01
CA THR A 41 6.83 -12.30 11.94
C THR A 41 5.80 -13.42 12.15
N LYS A 42 4.90 -13.26 13.13
CA LYS A 42 3.76 -14.19 13.28
C LYS A 42 2.95 -14.36 11.99
N MET A 43 2.78 -13.28 11.22
CA MET A 43 2.11 -13.31 9.91
C MET A 43 2.96 -14.00 8.84
N GLY A 44 4.26 -13.72 8.80
CA GLY A 44 5.19 -14.35 7.86
C GLY A 44 5.28 -15.87 8.02
N PHE A 45 5.07 -16.38 9.23
CA PHE A 45 5.06 -17.82 9.51
C PHE A 45 3.68 -18.49 9.37
N ALA A 46 2.64 -17.78 8.91
CA ALA A 46 1.29 -18.33 8.80
C ALA A 46 1.23 -19.56 7.87
N ASN A 47 2.07 -19.60 6.84
CA ASN A 47 2.12 -20.66 5.84
C ASN A 47 3.35 -21.59 5.98
N GLY A 48 4.03 -21.57 7.13
CA GLY A 48 5.17 -22.44 7.43
C GLY A 48 6.30 -21.74 8.20
N PRO A 49 7.33 -22.47 8.67
CA PRO A 49 8.41 -21.92 9.49
C PRO A 49 9.47 -21.15 8.68
N HIS A 50 9.17 -20.84 7.42
CA HIS A 50 10.10 -20.18 6.51
C HIS A 50 9.63 -18.75 6.27
N ALA A 51 10.55 -17.79 6.38
CA ALA A 51 10.38 -16.39 6.02
C ALA A 51 11.81 -15.88 5.76
N PRO A 52 12.25 -15.87 4.49
CA PRO A 52 13.67 -15.74 4.14
C PRO A 52 14.20 -14.32 4.30
N ASP A 53 13.32 -13.32 4.30
CA ASP A 53 13.75 -11.93 4.29
C ASP A 53 14.19 -11.47 5.68
N ASP A 54 15.11 -10.51 5.72
CA ASP A 54 15.63 -9.96 6.95
C ASP A 54 14.56 -9.15 7.71
N LEU A 55 14.42 -9.42 9.01
CA LEU A 55 13.42 -8.75 9.85
C LEU A 55 13.61 -7.23 9.88
N ARG A 56 14.86 -6.75 9.84
CA ARG A 56 15.15 -5.32 9.87
C ARG A 56 14.83 -4.68 8.52
N ALA A 57 15.13 -5.33 7.42
CA ALA A 57 14.75 -4.87 6.08
C ALA A 57 13.23 -4.65 5.96
N GLY A 58 12.41 -5.46 6.67
CA GLY A 58 10.95 -5.38 6.63
C GLY A 58 10.30 -4.12 7.20
N TYR A 59 11.01 -3.26 7.93
CA TYR A 59 10.47 -1.97 8.40
C TYR A 59 11.28 -0.77 7.92
N GLN A 60 12.44 -0.99 7.28
CA GLN A 60 13.33 0.10 6.85
C GLN A 60 12.65 1.05 5.87
N THR A 61 11.84 0.54 4.94
CA THR A 61 11.08 1.37 4.00
C THR A 61 10.10 2.29 4.74
N GLN A 62 9.41 1.78 5.76
CA GLN A 62 8.46 2.55 6.57
C GLN A 62 9.15 3.69 7.32
N VAL A 63 10.29 3.40 7.96
CA VAL A 63 11.11 4.41 8.65
C VAL A 63 11.60 5.46 7.66
N TRP A 64 12.16 5.03 6.52
CA TRP A 64 12.69 5.91 5.49
C TRP A 64 11.64 6.86 4.91
N LEU A 65 10.44 6.35 4.60
CA LEU A 65 9.29 7.15 4.14
C LEU A 65 8.79 8.12 5.22
N THR A 66 8.81 7.71 6.49
CA THR A 66 8.34 8.52 7.62
C THR A 66 9.28 9.68 7.91
N GLU A 67 10.59 9.40 7.94
CA GLU A 67 11.62 10.42 8.14
C GLU A 67 11.63 11.45 7.01
N GLY A 68 11.53 11.01 5.74
CA GLY A 68 11.46 11.91 4.60
C GLY A 68 12.69 12.81 4.43
N THR A 69 13.83 12.40 4.99
CA THR A 69 15.08 13.17 5.03
C THR A 69 15.84 13.09 3.71
N GLU A 70 15.65 12.00 2.95
CA GLU A 70 16.29 11.75 1.66
C GLU A 70 15.39 12.16 0.49
N PRO A 71 15.93 12.57 -0.67
CA PRO A 71 15.13 12.97 -1.82
C PRO A 71 14.08 11.91 -2.25
N GLY A 72 14.44 10.63 -2.23
CA GLY A 72 13.54 9.54 -2.64
C GLY A 72 12.34 9.31 -1.72
N SER A 73 12.42 9.67 -0.43
CA SER A 73 11.33 9.47 0.54
C SER A 73 10.38 10.66 0.68
N ARG A 74 10.63 11.75 -0.06
CA ARG A 74 9.80 12.97 0.00
C ARG A 74 8.60 12.93 -0.94
N GLY A 75 8.51 11.91 -1.80
CA GLY A 75 7.43 11.73 -2.75
C GLY A 75 6.09 11.36 -2.11
N THR A 76 5.06 11.35 -2.96
CA THR A 76 3.71 10.87 -2.64
C THR A 76 3.21 10.05 -3.83
N GLY A 77 2.35 9.06 -3.58
CA GLY A 77 1.84 8.17 -4.61
C GLY A 77 2.84 7.12 -5.10
N GLY A 78 3.83 6.76 -4.28
CA GLY A 78 4.75 5.66 -4.58
C GLY A 78 4.37 4.34 -3.90
N PHE A 79 4.73 3.24 -4.53
CA PHE A 79 4.79 1.91 -3.94
C PHE A 79 6.25 1.47 -3.90
N PHE A 80 6.70 0.89 -2.78
CA PHE A 80 8.11 0.61 -2.56
C PHE A 80 8.36 -0.79 -2.02
N PHE A 81 9.45 -1.40 -2.48
CA PHE A 81 10.03 -2.61 -1.90
C PHE A 81 11.49 -2.33 -1.55
N HIS A 82 11.86 -2.50 -0.27
CA HIS A 82 13.22 -2.21 0.23
C HIS A 82 13.84 -0.85 -0.22
N ARG A 83 13.03 0.23 -0.17
CA ARG A 83 13.37 1.61 -0.59
C ARG A 83 13.55 1.82 -2.10
N GLU A 84 13.28 0.80 -2.92
CA GLU A 84 13.21 0.93 -4.37
C GLU A 84 11.74 1.09 -4.79
N PRO A 85 11.41 1.98 -5.74
CA PRO A 85 10.08 2.04 -6.33
C PRO A 85 9.71 0.71 -7.00
N GLU A 86 8.47 0.28 -6.84
CA GLU A 86 7.91 -0.90 -7.50
C GLU A 86 6.74 -0.47 -8.39
N ASP A 87 6.91 -0.66 -9.70
CA ASP A 87 5.97 -0.25 -10.73
C ASP A 87 5.21 -1.44 -11.34
N ASP A 88 5.64 -2.68 -11.09
CA ASP A 88 4.93 -3.89 -11.50
C ASP A 88 3.75 -4.17 -10.58
N VAL A 89 2.69 -3.37 -10.76
CA VAL A 89 1.46 -3.45 -9.99
C VAL A 89 0.26 -3.62 -10.91
N HIS A 90 -0.81 -4.20 -10.38
CA HIS A 90 -2.03 -4.38 -11.15
C HIS A 90 -2.56 -3.03 -11.67
N ALA A 91 -2.99 -2.99 -12.93
CA ALA A 91 -3.36 -1.75 -13.63
C ALA A 91 -4.45 -0.91 -12.92
N SER A 92 -5.32 -1.53 -12.12
CA SER A 92 -6.33 -0.81 -11.33
C SER A 92 -5.76 0.16 -10.31
N VAL A 93 -4.50 -0.03 -9.89
CA VAL A 93 -3.82 0.86 -8.92
C VAL A 93 -3.68 2.27 -9.51
N GLY A 94 -3.36 2.38 -10.80
CA GLY A 94 -3.24 3.65 -11.53
C GLY A 94 -4.53 4.16 -12.16
N ASP A 95 -5.58 3.33 -12.26
CA ASP A 95 -6.87 3.73 -12.85
C ASP A 95 -7.68 4.60 -11.88
N THR A 96 -7.83 5.88 -12.23
CA THR A 96 -8.58 6.84 -11.41
C THR A 96 -10.05 6.48 -11.24
N ARG A 97 -10.66 5.78 -12.20
CA ARG A 97 -12.05 5.31 -12.09
C ARG A 97 -12.16 4.17 -11.08
N ALA A 98 -11.20 3.24 -11.08
CA ALA A 98 -11.15 2.17 -10.09
C ALA A 98 -10.91 2.71 -8.67
N GLN A 99 -10.01 3.69 -8.54
CA GLN A 99 -9.77 4.42 -7.29
C GLN A 99 -11.04 5.11 -6.77
N ASP A 100 -11.76 5.83 -7.63
CA ASP A 100 -13.00 6.52 -7.24
C ASP A 100 -14.10 5.52 -6.83
N ALA A 101 -14.25 4.42 -7.59
CA ALA A 101 -15.20 3.36 -7.26
C ALA A 101 -14.90 2.66 -5.93
N LEU A 102 -13.62 2.44 -5.60
CA LEU A 102 -13.20 1.90 -4.31
C LEU A 102 -13.56 2.84 -3.17
N LEU A 103 -13.25 4.14 -3.30
CA LEU A 103 -13.58 5.14 -2.30
C LEU A 103 -15.09 5.24 -2.06
N ASP A 104 -15.91 5.19 -3.11
CA ASP A 104 -17.37 5.19 -2.99
C ASP A 104 -17.88 3.92 -2.29
N ALA A 105 -17.30 2.76 -2.60
CA ALA A 105 -17.64 1.51 -1.92
C ALA A 105 -17.30 1.58 -0.42
N TYR A 106 -16.13 2.11 -0.07
CA TYR A 106 -15.73 2.28 1.32
C TYR A 106 -16.59 3.32 2.04
N ALA A 107 -16.96 4.41 1.39
CA ALA A 107 -17.87 5.42 1.96
C ALA A 107 -19.26 4.83 2.25
N ARG A 108 -19.81 4.00 1.35
CA ARG A 108 -21.08 3.30 1.60
C ARG A 108 -21.00 2.32 2.77
N ARG A 109 -19.89 1.59 2.91
CA ARG A 109 -19.70 0.58 3.97
C ARG A 109 -19.40 1.20 5.34
N THR A 110 -18.61 2.27 5.38
CA THR A 110 -18.11 2.86 6.64
C THR A 110 -18.87 4.11 7.08
N GLY A 111 -19.65 4.73 6.19
CA GLY A 111 -20.25 6.04 6.42
C GLY A 111 -19.25 7.20 6.39
N VAL A 112 -17.98 6.97 6.06
CA VAL A 112 -16.91 7.98 6.04
C VAL A 112 -16.51 8.29 4.60
N THR A 113 -16.66 9.55 4.20
CA THR A 113 -16.17 10.03 2.89
C THR A 113 -14.80 10.67 3.03
N LEU A 114 -13.89 10.33 2.12
CA LEU A 114 -12.61 11.03 1.99
C LEU A 114 -12.87 12.47 1.48
N ARG A 115 -12.72 13.46 2.36
CA ARG A 115 -12.88 14.89 2.08
C ARG A 115 -11.63 15.50 1.45
#